data_AF-A0A5B7ENL3-F1
#
_entry.id   AF-A0A5B7ENL3-F1
#
_cell.length_a   1.000
_cell.length_b   1.000
_cell.length_c   1.000
_cell.angle_alpha   90.00
_cell.angle_beta   90.00
_cell.angle_gamma   90.00
#
_symmetry.space_group_name_H-M   'P 1'
#
loop_
_entity.id
_entity.type
_entity.pdbx_description
1 polymer ?
#
loop_
_entity_poly.entity_id
_entity_poly.type
_entity_poly.pdbx_seq_one_letter_code
_entity_poly.pdbx_strand_id
1 'polypeptide(L)'
;MSMEYKTDEKILKEIIYENVKPTNEDAKLTLTIYYKTRKTSQLLLCNQPSDSKTPLQEDHGIYLHLCNSKECGLCSYIGMTRTTLARRLACHLTSRIIKEHYKGRNHDNSMQRSRRKRHHIRQRT
;
A
#
# COMPACT_ATOMS: atom_id res chain seq x y z
N MET A 1 -26.45 -11.05 -4.04
CA MET A 1 -27.54 -10.08 -3.82
C MET A 1 -28.63 -10.88 -3.13
N SER A 2 -28.80 -10.70 -1.81
CA SER A 2 -29.84 -11.38 -1.02
C SER A 2 -31.22 -10.84 -1.38
N MET A 3 -32.32 -11.47 -0.95
CA MET A 3 -33.68 -10.96 -1.19
C MET A 3 -34.01 -9.67 -0.41
N GLU A 4 -33.22 -9.33 0.61
CA GLU A 4 -33.50 -8.27 1.58
C GLU A 4 -33.65 -6.88 0.94
N TYR A 5 -32.90 -6.59 -0.14
CA TYR A 5 -32.98 -5.28 -0.80
C TYR A 5 -34.36 -4.95 -1.37
N LYS A 6 -35.15 -5.98 -1.74
CA LYS A 6 -36.52 -5.77 -2.25
C LYS A 6 -37.47 -5.33 -1.14
N THR A 7 -37.25 -5.84 0.06
CA THR A 7 -38.00 -5.45 1.25
C THR A 7 -37.68 -4.00 1.61
N ASP A 8 -36.39 -3.65 1.61
CA ASP A 8 -35.94 -2.27 1.85
C ASP A 8 -36.48 -1.29 0.80
N GLU A 9 -36.50 -1.70 -0.48
CA GLU A 9 -37.06 -0.88 -1.57
C GLU A 9 -38.55 -0.58 -1.35
N LYS A 10 -39.31 -1.58 -0.89
CA LYS A 10 -40.74 -1.43 -0.62
C LYS A 10 -40.98 -0.46 0.54
N ILE A 11 -40.24 -0.64 1.64
CA ILE A 11 -40.34 0.22 2.83
C ILE A 11 -39.97 1.67 2.48
N LEU A 12 -38.90 1.89 1.70
CA LEU A 12 -38.48 3.23 1.29
C LEU A 12 -39.52 3.94 0.42
N LYS A 13 -40.17 3.20 -0.49
CA LYS A 13 -41.26 3.76 -1.31
C LYS A 13 -42.44 4.15 -0.43
N GLU A 14 -42.84 3.28 0.49
CA GLU A 14 -43.97 3.50 1.41
C GLU A 14 -43.77 4.76 2.26
N ILE A 15 -42.61 4.90 2.90
CA ILE A 15 -42.27 6.08 3.70
C ILE A 15 -42.37 7.37 2.87
N ILE A 16 -41.84 7.36 1.65
CA ILE A 16 -41.83 8.55 0.79
C ILE A 16 -43.24 8.91 0.33
N TYR A 17 -44.06 7.92 -0.06
CA TYR A 17 -45.44 8.18 -0.49
C TYR A 17 -46.34 8.66 0.67
N GLU A 18 -46.11 8.19 1.89
CA GLU A 18 -46.90 8.61 3.06
C GLU A 18 -46.52 10.02 3.55
N ASN A 19 -45.24 10.36 3.50
CA ASN A 19 -44.72 11.57 4.15
C ASN A 19 -44.44 12.74 3.18
N VAL A 20 -44.42 12.50 1.87
CA VAL A 20 -44.10 13.53 0.87
C VAL A 20 -45.29 13.74 -0.06
N LYS A 21 -45.82 14.96 -0.08
CA LYS A 21 -46.84 15.40 -1.04
C LYS A 21 -46.23 16.44 -1.99
N PRO A 22 -46.34 16.26 -3.31
CA PRO A 22 -45.96 17.30 -4.26
C PRO A 22 -46.76 18.58 -3.99
N THR A 23 -46.11 19.74 -4.05
CA THR A 23 -46.80 21.03 -3.94
C THR A 23 -47.72 21.32 -5.13
N ASN A 24 -47.44 20.68 -6.28
CA ASN A 24 -48.25 20.77 -7.48
C ASN A 24 -48.93 19.42 -7.74
N GLU A 25 -50.25 19.40 -7.86
CA GLU A 25 -51.04 18.16 -8.02
C GLU A 25 -50.76 17.44 -9.34
N ASP A 26 -50.29 18.14 -10.37
CA ASP A 26 -49.92 17.54 -11.65
C ASP A 26 -48.53 16.88 -11.63
N ALA A 27 -47.75 17.09 -10.56
CA ALA A 27 -46.37 16.60 -10.48
C ALA A 27 -46.32 15.20 -9.86
N LYS A 28 -45.76 14.23 -10.60
CA LYS A 28 -45.57 12.86 -10.12
C LYS A 28 -44.19 12.66 -9.47
N LEU A 29 -44.19 12.21 -8.22
CA LEU A 29 -42.95 11.82 -7.52
C LEU A 29 -42.50 10.43 -8.00
N THR A 30 -41.27 10.32 -8.48
CA THR A 30 -40.68 9.04 -8.92
C THR A 30 -39.37 8.79 -8.18
N LEU A 31 -39.30 7.68 -7.42
CA LEU A 31 -38.10 7.25 -6.71
C LEU A 31 -37.31 6.25 -7.54
N THR A 32 -36.08 6.59 -7.91
CA THR A 32 -35.14 5.69 -8.61
C THR A 32 -34.01 5.30 -7.66
N ILE A 33 -33.91 4.02 -7.30
CA ILE A 33 -32.91 3.49 -6.37
C ILE A 33 -31.80 2.80 -7.15
N TYR A 34 -30.55 3.25 -6.96
CA TYR A 34 -29.37 2.66 -7.57
C TYR A 34 -28.59 1.81 -6.57
N TYR A 35 -28.36 0.53 -6.90
CA TYR A 35 -27.57 -0.37 -6.08
C TYR A 35 -26.12 -0.44 -6.57
N LYS A 36 -25.17 -0.09 -5.71
CA LYS A 36 -23.74 -0.27 -6.00
C LYS A 36 -23.34 -1.72 -5.81
N THR A 37 -23.02 -2.43 -6.90
CA THR A 37 -22.55 -3.82 -6.79
C THR A 37 -21.08 -3.86 -6.35
N ARG A 38 -20.74 -4.65 -5.33
CA ARG A 38 -19.33 -4.94 -4.97
C ARG A 38 -18.63 -5.84 -6.00
N LYS A 39 -19.35 -6.38 -7.00
CA LYS A 39 -18.72 -7.13 -8.10
C LYS A 39 -17.93 -6.21 -9.03
N THR A 40 -18.37 -4.96 -9.22
CA THR A 40 -17.62 -3.99 -10.04
C THR A 40 -16.25 -3.65 -9.45
N SER A 41 -16.08 -3.64 -8.13
CA SER A 41 -14.75 -3.44 -7.53
C SER A 41 -13.77 -4.58 -7.82
N GLN A 42 -14.26 -5.78 -8.15
CA GLN A 42 -13.41 -6.89 -8.62
C GLN A 42 -13.04 -6.77 -10.11
N LEU A 43 -13.77 -5.96 -10.88
CA LEU A 43 -13.46 -5.64 -12.29
C LEU A 43 -12.47 -4.47 -12.41
N LEU A 44 -12.29 -3.70 -11.34
CA LEU A 44 -11.29 -2.64 -11.28
C LEU A 44 -9.96 -3.25 -10.88
N LEU A 45 -8.99 -3.25 -11.81
CA LEU A 45 -7.61 -3.59 -11.50
C LEU A 45 -7.07 -2.52 -10.52
N CYS A 46 -6.93 -2.87 -9.25
CA CYS A 46 -6.22 -2.00 -8.32
C CYS A 46 -4.77 -1.85 -8.82
N ASN A 47 -4.27 -0.61 -8.89
CA ASN A 47 -2.89 -0.31 -9.28
C ASN A 47 -1.83 -0.99 -8.38
N GLN A 48 -2.26 -1.63 -7.30
CA GLN A 48 -1.42 -2.42 -6.42
C GLN A 48 -2.13 -3.74 -6.03
N PRO A 49 -1.91 -4.84 -6.78
CA PRO A 49 -2.64 -6.10 -6.61
C PRO A 49 -2.13 -7.00 -5.46
N SER A 50 -1.16 -6.55 -4.65
CA SER A 50 -0.52 -7.42 -3.64
C SER A 50 -0.67 -6.89 -2.22
N ASP A 51 -1.19 -7.74 -1.35
CA ASP A 51 -1.08 -7.62 0.10
C ASP A 51 0.39 -7.50 0.54
N SER A 52 0.65 -6.59 1.48
CA SER A 52 1.90 -6.32 2.21
C SER A 52 3.18 -6.89 1.57
N LYS A 53 3.84 -6.11 0.71
CA LYS A 53 5.19 -6.42 0.23
C LYS A 53 6.14 -6.52 1.44
N THR A 54 7.01 -7.52 1.45
CA THR A 54 8.11 -7.53 2.42
C THR A 54 9.09 -6.39 2.11
N PRO A 55 9.85 -5.86 3.09
CA PRO A 55 10.78 -4.74 2.85
C PRO A 55 11.80 -4.98 1.73
N LEU A 56 12.12 -6.24 1.43
CA LEU A 56 13.05 -6.62 0.34
C LEU A 56 12.39 -6.58 -1.04
N GLN A 57 11.07 -6.76 -1.09
CA GLN A 57 10.25 -6.71 -2.30
C GLN A 57 9.73 -5.30 -2.60
N GLU A 58 9.91 -4.35 -1.68
CA GLU A 58 9.68 -2.94 -1.93
C GLU A 58 10.56 -2.47 -3.09
N ASP A 59 9.91 -1.93 -4.10
CA ASP A 59 10.48 -1.17 -5.20
C ASP A 59 10.34 0.34 -4.91
N HIS A 60 11.10 1.18 -5.61
CA HIS A 60 11.02 2.64 -5.46
C HIS A 60 11.24 3.14 -4.01
N GLY A 61 12.20 2.53 -3.30
CA GLY A 61 12.47 2.80 -1.89
C GLY A 61 13.79 3.51 -1.62
N ILE A 62 13.83 4.28 -0.53
CA ILE A 62 15.04 4.82 0.09
C ILE A 62 15.46 3.88 1.22
N TYR A 63 16.75 3.58 1.34
CA TYR A 63 17.27 2.73 2.41
C TYR A 63 18.57 3.29 3.00
N LEU A 64 18.82 2.93 4.26
CA LEU A 64 20.02 3.26 5.01
C LEU A 64 20.80 1.97 5.27
N HIS A 65 22.06 1.96 4.86
CA HIS A 65 23.03 0.94 5.23
C HIS A 65 23.92 1.49 6.35
N LEU A 66 24.10 0.69 7.40
CA LEU A 66 24.95 0.99 8.54
C LEU A 66 26.02 -0.09 8.65
N CYS A 67 27.29 0.32 8.73
CA CYS A 67 28.36 -0.61 9.07
C CYS A 67 28.37 -0.85 10.58
N ASN A 68 28.33 -2.12 11.00
CA ASN A 68 28.32 -2.52 12.41
C ASN A 68 29.72 -2.82 12.97
N SER A 69 30.79 -2.63 12.19
CA SER A 69 32.14 -2.87 12.70
C SER A 69 32.55 -1.75 13.64
N LYS A 70 32.98 -2.11 14.85
CA LYS A 70 33.42 -1.16 15.90
C LYS A 70 34.60 -0.29 15.44
N GLU A 71 35.40 -0.80 14.53
CA GLU A 71 36.58 -0.13 13.99
C GLU A 71 36.24 0.87 12.87
N CYS A 72 35.02 0.82 12.32
CA CYS A 72 34.65 1.62 11.16
C CYS A 72 33.94 2.93 11.49
N GLY A 73 33.73 3.24 12.77
CA GLY A 73 32.95 4.39 13.21
C GLY A 73 31.52 4.39 12.63
N LEU A 74 30.86 5.55 12.63
CA LEU A 74 29.52 5.75 12.03
C LEU A 74 29.60 5.85 10.49
N CYS A 75 30.08 4.80 9.83
CA CYS A 75 30.01 4.70 8.37
C CYS A 75 28.59 4.32 7.95
N SER A 76 27.87 5.28 7.37
CA SER A 76 26.50 5.10 6.88
C SER A 76 26.39 5.46 5.40
N TYR A 77 25.50 4.76 4.70
CA TYR A 77 25.23 4.97 3.28
C TYR A 77 23.72 5.02 3.04
N ILE A 78 23.22 6.14 2.53
CA ILE A 78 21.82 6.29 2.12
C ILE A 78 21.75 6.08 0.60
N GLY A 79 20.86 5.18 0.17
CA GLY A 79 20.67 4.89 -1.25
C GLY A 79 19.19 4.87 -1.61
N MET A 80 18.91 5.24 -2.86
CA MET A 80 17.59 5.06 -3.47
C MET A 80 17.65 3.95 -4.53
N THR A 81 16.54 3.25 -4.74
CA THR A 81 16.40 2.24 -5.78
C THR A 81 15.08 2.40 -6.50
N ARG A 82 15.10 2.30 -7.84
CA ARG A 82 13.89 2.18 -8.67
C ARG A 82 13.49 0.71 -8.89
N THR A 83 14.42 -0.21 -8.66
CA THR A 83 14.14 -1.66 -8.62
C THR A 83 13.84 -2.12 -7.21
N THR A 84 13.52 -3.40 -7.02
CA THR A 84 13.38 -3.99 -5.67
C THR A 84 14.65 -3.80 -4.83
N LEU A 85 14.47 -3.62 -3.51
CA LEU A 85 15.57 -3.52 -2.56
C LEU A 85 16.45 -4.77 -2.60
N ALA A 86 15.88 -5.96 -2.77
CA ALA A 86 16.62 -7.21 -2.93
C ALA A 86 17.62 -7.16 -4.10
N ARG A 87 17.18 -6.66 -5.26
CA ARG A 87 18.04 -6.51 -6.45
C ARG A 87 19.13 -5.48 -6.21
N ARG A 88 18.78 -4.34 -5.60
CA ARG A 88 19.76 -3.30 -5.24
C ARG A 88 20.84 -3.83 -4.29
N LEU A 89 20.47 -4.62 -3.29
CA LEU A 89 21.42 -5.25 -2.36
C LEU A 89 22.34 -6.24 -3.09
N ALA A 90 21.82 -7.02 -4.03
CA ALA A 90 22.63 -7.92 -4.85
C ALA A 90 23.66 -7.17 -5.72
N CYS A 91 23.28 -6.00 -6.26
CA CYS A 91 24.22 -5.12 -6.98
C CYS A 91 25.33 -4.59 -6.07
N HIS A 92 25.05 -4.34 -4.79
CA HIS A 92 26.09 -3.92 -3.84
C HIS A 92 27.09 -5.03 -3.53
N LEU A 93 26.66 -6.29 -3.52
CA LEU A 93 27.54 -7.45 -3.32
C LEU A 93 28.46 -7.73 -4.51
N THR A 94 28.07 -7.31 -5.72
CA THR A 94 28.79 -7.64 -6.95
C THR A 94 29.84 -6.59 -7.30
N SER A 95 29.52 -5.29 -7.31
CA SER A 95 30.45 -4.28 -7.86
C SER A 95 30.17 -2.83 -7.44
N ARG A 96 30.20 -2.51 -6.14
CA ARG A 96 29.98 -1.13 -5.67
C ARG A 96 30.75 -0.77 -4.39
N ILE A 97 30.79 0.53 -4.14
CA ILE A 97 31.32 1.25 -2.96
C ILE A 97 31.12 0.52 -1.63
N ILE A 98 29.97 -0.13 -1.40
CA ILE A 98 29.75 -0.87 -0.14
C ILE A 98 30.67 -2.11 -0.06
N LYS A 99 30.80 -2.88 -1.14
CA LYS A 99 31.74 -4.02 -1.18
C LYS A 99 33.19 -3.58 -0.98
N GLU A 100 33.57 -2.45 -1.58
CA GLU A 100 34.91 -1.88 -1.42
C GLU A 100 35.17 -1.46 0.03
N HIS A 101 34.17 -0.87 0.70
CA HIS A 101 34.25 -0.55 2.12
C HIS A 101 34.58 -1.79 2.99
N TYR A 102 33.93 -2.92 2.73
CA TYR A 102 34.20 -4.16 3.48
C TYR A 102 35.55 -4.80 3.12
N LYS A 103 36.03 -4.64 1.87
CA LYS A 103 37.33 -5.17 1.45
C LYS A 103 38.53 -4.33 1.90
N GLY A 104 38.41 -3.00 1.86
CA GLY A 104 39.52 -2.07 2.10
C GLY A 104 39.83 -1.80 3.57
N ARG A 105 38.96 -2.20 4.50
CA ARG A 105 39.10 -1.93 5.95
C ARG A 105 39.15 -3.20 6.81
N ASN A 106 39.60 -4.34 6.25
CA ASN A 106 39.76 -5.62 6.95
C ASN A 106 38.54 -6.03 7.79
N HIS A 107 37.33 -5.90 7.24
CA HIS A 107 36.16 -6.48 7.89
C HIS A 107 36.15 -7.99 7.67
N ASP A 108 36.54 -8.74 8.69
CA ASP A 108 36.56 -10.22 8.71
C ASP A 108 35.13 -10.84 8.57
N ASN A 109 34.11 -9.99 8.74
CA ASN A 109 32.72 -10.38 8.58
C ASN A 109 32.17 -10.03 7.20
N SER A 110 31.83 -11.08 6.45
CA SER A 110 31.06 -10.99 5.21
C SER A 110 29.74 -10.21 5.41
N MET A 111 29.35 -9.45 4.38
CA MET A 111 28.18 -8.58 4.39
C MET A 111 26.88 -9.41 4.52
N GLN A 112 26.30 -9.47 5.74
CA GLN A 112 25.06 -10.21 6.01
C GLN A 112 23.81 -9.32 5.89
N ARG A 113 22.74 -9.86 5.27
CA ARG A 113 21.44 -9.19 5.15
C ARG A 113 20.72 -9.19 6.50
N SER A 114 20.83 -8.12 7.28
CA SER A 114 20.05 -7.99 8.52
C SER A 114 18.71 -7.28 8.27
N ARG A 115 17.64 -7.82 8.87
CA ARG A 115 16.28 -7.29 8.82
C ARG A 115 16.06 -6.36 10.01
N ARG A 116 15.97 -5.04 9.79
CA ARG A 116 15.33 -4.15 10.77
C ARG A 116 13.93 -3.80 10.29
N LYS A 117 12.93 -4.15 11.10
CA LYS A 117 11.51 -3.83 10.88
C LYS A 117 11.36 -2.31 10.89
N ARG A 118 10.80 -1.73 9.83
CA ARG A 118 10.41 -0.31 9.83
C ARG A 118 9.20 -0.14 10.75
N HIS A 119 9.28 0.83 11.65
CA HIS A 119 8.08 1.41 12.25
C HIS A 119 7.36 2.22 11.18
N HIS A 120 6.11 1.86 10.89
CA HIS A 120 5.23 2.66 10.06
C HIS A 120 4.97 4.00 10.77
N ILE A 121 5.54 5.08 10.24
CA ILE A 121 5.01 6.42 10.48
C ILE A 121 3.70 6.49 9.68
N ARG A 122 2.58 6.28 10.36
CA ARG A 122 1.25 6.64 9.84
C ARG A 122 1.22 8.16 9.75
N GLN A 123 1.29 8.71 8.55
CA GLN A 123 0.83 10.07 8.33
C GLN A 123 -0.70 10.05 8.50
N ARG A 124 -1.19 10.67 9.56
CA ARG A 124 -2.61 11.00 9.73
C ARG A 124 -2.86 12.26 8.89
N THR A 125 -3.65 12.12 7.84
CA THR A 125 -4.50 13.20 7.32
C THR A 125 -5.89 13.01 7.88
#